data_AF-A0A7C3ULJ3-F1
#
_entry.id   AF-A0A7C3ULJ3-F1
#
_cell.length_a   1.000
_cell.length_b   1.000
_cell.length_c   1.000
_cell.angle_alpha   90.00
_cell.angle_beta   90.00
_cell.angle_gamma   90.00
#
_symmetry.space_group_name_H-M   'P 1'
#
loop_
_entity.id
_entity.type
_entity.pdbx_description
1 polymer ?
#
loop_
_entity_poly.entity_id
_entity_poly.type
_entity_poly.pdbx_seq_one_letter_code
_entity_poly.pdbx_strand_id
1 'polypeptide(L)'
;MRLLLSIFVLAIVSCSCVYSTDIAYYVGSPNTDGWYTVAEMLKNVETMKNLTNKLFQNVAEFGDDKLDDFAKWAEARTNDKKLDIIWLNGCVPSTLYPFPNQKPNGSVIENFLDGGNMVINVGDWFGYVSYEGGGRKAENGPSGAANILNLSSGIIYSADNTKMTTTPTGKKYLPSLKDSCISYRPIALAQVISPWEVAAVFA
;
A
#
# COMPACT_ATOMS: atom_id res chain seq x y z
N MET A 1 -35.25 -9.55 56.00
CA MET A 1 -36.12 -10.14 54.95
C MET A 1 -36.75 -8.96 54.21
N ARG A 2 -36.35 -8.51 53.03
CA ARG A 2 -35.60 -9.04 51.90
C ARG A 2 -34.66 -7.94 51.36
N LEU A 3 -33.40 -8.27 51.13
CA LEU A 3 -32.50 -7.50 50.26
C LEU A 3 -33.09 -7.51 48.85
N LEU A 4 -33.47 -6.36 48.30
CA LEU A 4 -33.69 -6.20 46.87
C LEU A 4 -32.35 -5.82 46.24
N LEU A 5 -31.61 -6.87 45.85
CA LEU A 5 -30.48 -6.78 44.93
C LEU A 5 -31.05 -6.39 43.55
N SER A 6 -30.93 -5.13 43.16
CA SER A 6 -31.18 -4.71 41.78
C SER A 6 -30.01 -5.20 40.92
N ILE A 7 -30.24 -6.31 40.21
CA ILE A 7 -29.27 -6.90 39.29
C ILE A 7 -29.06 -5.97 38.09
N PHE A 8 -27.83 -5.50 37.98
CA PHE A 8 -27.18 -4.93 36.81
C PHE A 8 -27.47 -5.76 35.55
N VAL A 9 -28.12 -5.18 34.53
CA VAL A 9 -28.01 -5.66 33.15
C VAL A 9 -27.31 -4.55 32.37
N LEU A 10 -25.99 -4.48 32.55
CA LEU A 10 -25.12 -3.78 31.62
C LEU A 10 -24.96 -4.70 30.42
N ALA A 11 -25.71 -4.43 29.35
CA ALA A 11 -25.49 -5.07 28.06
C ALA A 11 -24.07 -4.71 27.61
N ILE A 12 -23.12 -5.62 27.85
CA ILE A 12 -21.82 -5.60 27.18
C ILE A 12 -22.15 -5.94 25.73
N VAL A 13 -22.41 -4.91 24.93
CA VAL A 13 -22.20 -4.99 23.49
C VAL A 13 -20.68 -5.09 23.36
N SER A 14 -20.16 -6.31 23.41
CA SER A 14 -18.86 -6.61 22.83
C SER A 14 -19.03 -6.40 21.33
N CYS A 15 -18.90 -5.13 20.92
CA CYS A 15 -18.65 -4.77 19.55
C CYS A 15 -17.25 -5.32 19.26
N SER A 16 -17.19 -6.59 18.92
CA SER A 16 -16.10 -7.13 18.13
C SER A 16 -16.12 -6.30 16.86
N CYS A 17 -15.40 -5.19 16.83
CA CYS A 17 -15.11 -4.48 15.61
C CYS A 17 -14.23 -5.45 14.81
N VAL A 18 -14.86 -6.40 14.13
CA VAL A 18 -14.24 -7.10 13.02
C VAL A 18 -13.98 -5.99 12.03
N TYR A 19 -12.74 -5.48 12.02
CA TYR A 19 -12.31 -4.61 10.94
C TYR A 19 -12.50 -5.41 9.66
N SER A 20 -13.52 -5.02 8.91
CA SER A 20 -13.90 -5.64 7.65
C SER A 20 -12.93 -5.17 6.57
N THR A 21 -11.63 -5.41 6.74
CA THR A 21 -10.62 -4.98 5.78
C THR A 21 -10.48 -6.04 4.70
N ASP A 22 -10.62 -5.63 3.43
CA ASP A 22 -10.18 -6.44 2.30
C ASP A 22 -8.75 -6.08 1.91
N ILE A 23 -8.05 -7.03 1.30
CA ILE A 23 -6.75 -6.78 0.67
C ILE A 23 -6.73 -7.30 -0.76
N ALA A 24 -6.14 -6.53 -1.67
CA ALA A 24 -5.82 -6.94 -3.02
C ALA A 24 -4.30 -6.96 -3.23
N TYR A 25 -3.79 -8.06 -3.75
CA TYR A 25 -2.40 -8.18 -4.18
C TYR A 25 -2.33 -8.04 -5.70
N TYR A 26 -1.53 -7.08 -6.18
CA TYR A 26 -1.15 -7.06 -7.59
C TYR A 26 -0.01 -8.04 -7.82
N VAL A 27 -0.33 -9.14 -8.52
CA VAL A 27 0.57 -10.26 -8.85
C VAL A 27 0.92 -10.29 -10.35
N GLY A 28 0.66 -9.19 -11.05
CA GLY A 28 1.06 -9.01 -12.45
C GLY A 28 2.58 -8.92 -12.63
N SER A 29 3.01 -8.61 -13.85
CA SER A 29 4.44 -8.56 -14.19
C SER A 29 5.16 -7.50 -13.35
N PRO A 30 6.14 -7.88 -12.51
CA PRO A 30 7.06 -6.93 -11.89
C PRO A 30 8.10 -6.50 -12.95
N ASN A 31 9.17 -5.86 -12.52
CA ASN A 31 10.26 -5.45 -13.41
C ASN A 31 11.01 -6.62 -14.07
N THR A 32 11.61 -6.29 -15.20
CA THR A 32 12.68 -7.07 -15.84
C THR A 32 14.07 -6.47 -15.65
N ASP A 33 14.19 -5.40 -14.84
CA ASP A 33 15.44 -4.67 -14.58
C ASP A 33 16.30 -5.29 -13.46
N GLY A 34 15.73 -6.19 -12.66
CA GLY A 34 16.42 -6.98 -11.65
C GLY A 34 16.22 -6.55 -10.19
N TRP A 35 15.34 -5.59 -9.87
CA TRP A 35 15.12 -5.15 -8.48
C TRP A 35 14.11 -5.99 -7.70
N TYR A 36 13.21 -6.72 -8.38
CA TYR A 36 12.26 -7.64 -7.75
C TYR A 36 11.81 -8.73 -8.73
N THR A 37 12.16 -9.98 -8.45
CA THR A 37 11.87 -11.10 -9.36
C THR A 37 10.44 -11.59 -9.19
N VAL A 38 9.88 -12.21 -10.23
CA VAL A 38 8.57 -12.88 -10.18
C VAL A 38 8.51 -13.90 -9.04
N ALA A 39 9.55 -14.74 -8.90
CA ALA A 39 9.60 -15.77 -7.87
C ALA A 39 9.59 -15.17 -6.45
N GLU A 40 10.37 -14.12 -6.20
CA GLU A 40 10.40 -13.47 -4.88
C GLU A 40 9.09 -12.70 -4.61
N MET A 41 8.48 -12.11 -5.64
CA MET A 41 7.16 -11.48 -5.54
C MET A 41 6.09 -12.47 -5.09
N LEU A 42 5.97 -13.60 -5.78
CA LEU A 42 4.98 -14.62 -5.46
C LEU A 42 5.22 -15.21 -4.06
N LYS A 43 6.48 -15.46 -3.69
CA LYS A 43 6.85 -15.93 -2.36
C LYS A 43 6.47 -14.94 -1.26
N ASN A 44 6.68 -13.64 -1.47
CA ASN A 44 6.29 -12.60 -0.51
C ASN A 44 4.77 -12.50 -0.38
N VAL A 45 4.03 -12.56 -1.49
CA VAL A 45 2.56 -12.57 -1.47
C VAL A 45 2.04 -13.80 -0.72
N GLU A 46 2.57 -14.99 -1.00
CA GLU A 46 2.20 -16.22 -0.28
C GLU A 46 2.49 -16.11 1.22
N THR A 47 3.67 -15.58 1.58
CA THR A 47 4.05 -15.35 2.98
C THR A 47 3.08 -14.38 3.66
N MET A 48 2.76 -13.26 3.02
CA MET A 48 1.81 -12.28 3.56
C MET A 48 0.43 -12.91 3.76
N LYS A 49 -0.10 -13.60 2.75
CA LYS A 49 -1.38 -14.31 2.86
C LYS A 49 -1.39 -15.28 4.03
N ASN A 50 -0.35 -16.10 4.18
CA ASN A 50 -0.29 -17.10 5.24
C ASN A 50 -0.23 -16.48 6.64
N LEU A 51 0.50 -15.36 6.80
CA LEU A 51 0.65 -14.69 8.10
C LEU A 51 -0.53 -13.78 8.45
N THR A 52 -1.31 -13.32 7.47
CA THR A 52 -2.35 -12.31 7.66
C THR A 52 -3.76 -12.80 7.30
N ASN A 53 -3.95 -14.07 6.93
CA ASN A 53 -5.23 -14.63 6.49
C ASN A 53 -6.41 -14.44 7.46
N LYS A 54 -6.15 -14.23 8.76
CA LYS A 54 -7.17 -13.96 9.78
C LYS A 54 -7.47 -12.48 10.00
N LEU A 55 -6.69 -11.59 9.38
CA LEU A 55 -6.86 -10.13 9.49
C LEU A 55 -7.82 -9.57 8.45
N PHE A 56 -8.02 -10.29 7.34
CA PHE A 56 -8.78 -9.80 6.21
C PHE A 56 -10.07 -10.57 6.00
N GLN A 57 -11.14 -9.85 5.65
CA GLN A 57 -12.41 -10.49 5.29
C GLN A 57 -12.29 -11.16 3.93
N ASN A 58 -11.77 -10.44 2.93
CA ASN A 58 -11.50 -10.97 1.61
C ASN A 58 -10.05 -10.71 1.20
N VAL A 59 -9.48 -11.67 0.48
CA VAL A 59 -8.15 -11.59 -0.12
C VAL A 59 -8.30 -11.80 -1.62
N ALA A 60 -7.96 -10.78 -2.42
CA ALA A 60 -8.00 -10.80 -3.87
C ALA A 60 -6.59 -10.78 -4.46
N GLU A 61 -6.45 -11.34 -5.66
CA GLU A 61 -5.23 -11.30 -6.46
C GLU A 61 -5.57 -10.88 -7.88
N PHE A 62 -4.79 -9.96 -8.42
CA PHE A 62 -4.97 -9.45 -9.77
C PHE A 62 -3.65 -9.53 -10.55
N GLY A 63 -3.67 -10.31 -11.63
CA GLY A 63 -2.60 -10.37 -12.62
C GLY A 63 -2.83 -9.39 -13.78
N ASP A 64 -1.92 -9.42 -14.75
CA ASP A 64 -1.99 -8.60 -15.97
C ASP A 64 -3.23 -8.90 -16.82
N ASP A 65 -3.84 -10.07 -16.67
CA ASP A 65 -5.07 -10.48 -17.35
C ASP A 65 -6.36 -9.99 -16.65
N LYS A 66 -6.23 -9.29 -15.52
CA LYS A 66 -7.34 -8.84 -14.66
C LYS A 66 -7.26 -7.35 -14.27
N LEU A 67 -6.57 -6.53 -15.06
CA LEU A 67 -6.36 -5.11 -14.74
C LEU A 67 -7.68 -4.32 -14.63
N ASP A 68 -8.67 -4.60 -15.48
CA ASP A 68 -9.98 -3.94 -15.42
C ASP A 68 -10.76 -4.36 -14.16
N ASP A 69 -10.67 -5.64 -13.77
CA ASP A 69 -11.31 -6.14 -12.57
C ASP A 69 -10.64 -5.57 -11.31
N PHE A 70 -9.32 -5.35 -11.37
CA PHE A 70 -8.58 -4.70 -10.29
C PHE A 70 -9.02 -3.25 -10.08
N ALA A 71 -9.18 -2.50 -11.18
CA ALA A 71 -9.67 -1.12 -11.10
C ALA A 71 -11.08 -1.05 -10.52
N LYS A 72 -12.00 -1.88 -11.01
CA LYS A 72 -13.36 -1.98 -10.47
C LYS A 72 -13.38 -2.38 -9.00
N TRP A 73 -12.48 -3.27 -8.59
CA TRP A 73 -12.34 -3.67 -7.18
C TRP A 73 -11.98 -2.47 -6.31
N ALA A 74 -11.01 -1.65 -6.74
CA ALA A 74 -10.56 -0.46 -6.03
C ALA A 74 -11.64 0.64 -6.01
N GLU A 75 -12.31 0.87 -7.15
CA GLU A 75 -13.40 1.85 -7.25
C GLU A 75 -14.57 1.50 -6.31
N ALA A 76 -14.96 0.21 -6.25
CA ALA A 76 -16.04 -0.25 -5.39
C ALA A 76 -15.75 -0.06 -3.88
N ARG A 77 -14.47 0.01 -3.51
CA ARG A 77 -13.98 0.11 -2.13
C ARG A 77 -13.56 1.51 -1.71
N THR A 78 -13.47 2.42 -2.69
CA THR A 78 -13.04 3.79 -2.44
C THR A 78 -13.91 4.51 -1.40
N ASN A 79 -15.22 4.25 -1.34
CA ASN A 79 -16.13 4.96 -0.44
C ASN A 79 -17.03 4.02 0.39
N ASP A 80 -16.58 2.78 0.63
CA ASP A 80 -17.39 1.78 1.33
C ASP A 80 -17.32 1.90 2.87
N LYS A 81 -16.56 2.89 3.36
CA LYS A 81 -16.35 3.24 4.78
C LYS A 81 -15.58 2.18 5.57
N LYS A 82 -14.80 1.34 4.88
CA LYS A 82 -13.85 0.42 5.48
C LYS A 82 -12.44 0.84 5.10
N LEU A 83 -11.47 0.34 5.87
CA LEU A 83 -10.08 0.40 5.46
C LEU A 83 -9.85 -0.82 4.58
N ASP A 84 -9.54 -0.61 3.31
CA ASP A 84 -9.06 -1.64 2.39
C ASP A 84 -7.61 -1.40 1.99
N ILE A 85 -6.93 -2.46 1.57
CA ILE A 85 -5.50 -2.42 1.29
C ILE A 85 -5.23 -2.89 -0.14
N ILE A 86 -4.40 -2.13 -0.85
CA ILE A 86 -3.74 -2.59 -2.07
C ILE A 86 -2.27 -2.85 -1.77
N TRP A 87 -1.78 -4.03 -2.11
CA TRP A 87 -0.37 -4.37 -2.12
C TRP A 87 0.16 -4.40 -3.56
N LEU A 88 1.18 -3.60 -3.85
CA LEU A 88 1.80 -3.49 -5.16
C LEU A 88 3.20 -4.06 -5.15
N ASN A 89 3.55 -4.77 -6.22
CA ASN A 89 4.89 -5.31 -6.48
C ASN A 89 5.90 -4.26 -7.00
N GLY A 90 5.65 -2.97 -6.75
CA GLY A 90 6.50 -1.86 -7.17
C GLY A 90 6.12 -1.29 -8.53
N CYS A 91 5.16 -1.91 -9.21
CA CYS A 91 4.53 -1.39 -10.42
C CYS A 91 3.11 -0.91 -10.11
N VAL A 92 2.68 0.18 -10.75
CA VAL A 92 1.29 0.65 -10.70
C VAL A 92 0.64 0.41 -12.07
N PRO A 93 -0.38 -0.47 -12.18
CA PRO A 93 -1.06 -0.72 -13.46
C PRO A 93 -1.71 0.52 -14.07
N SER A 94 -1.83 0.55 -15.40
CA SER A 94 -2.45 1.65 -16.15
C SER A 94 -3.89 1.90 -15.77
N THR A 95 -4.63 0.85 -15.39
CA THR A 95 -6.03 0.97 -14.96
C THR A 95 -6.16 1.63 -13.58
N LEU A 96 -5.10 1.60 -12.76
CA LEU A 96 -5.03 2.33 -11.50
C LEU A 96 -4.52 3.77 -11.69
N TYR A 97 -3.43 3.92 -12.44
CA TYR A 97 -2.83 5.20 -12.79
C TYR A 97 -2.27 5.17 -14.22
N PRO A 98 -2.96 5.78 -15.20
CA PRO A 98 -2.58 5.68 -16.61
C PRO A 98 -1.27 6.42 -16.91
N PHE A 99 -0.34 5.73 -17.57
CA PHE A 99 0.96 6.26 -17.95
C PHE A 99 1.00 6.87 -19.37
N PRO A 100 1.90 7.83 -19.65
CA PRO A 100 2.69 8.57 -18.67
C PRO A 100 1.88 9.74 -18.10
N ASN A 101 1.59 9.71 -16.79
CA ASN A 101 0.85 10.73 -16.03
C ASN A 101 -0.41 11.25 -16.75
N GLN A 102 -1.19 10.39 -17.43
CA GLN A 102 -2.33 10.87 -18.23
C GLN A 102 -3.52 11.29 -17.35
N LYS A 103 -3.55 10.86 -16.09
CA LYS A 103 -4.61 11.21 -15.14
C LYS A 103 -4.00 11.67 -13.80
N PRO A 104 -3.33 12.84 -13.77
CA PRO A 104 -2.61 13.31 -12.59
C PRO A 104 -3.53 13.71 -11.43
N ASN A 105 -4.84 13.86 -11.68
CA ASN A 105 -5.86 14.07 -10.66
C ASN A 105 -7.04 13.13 -10.90
N GLY A 106 -7.69 12.68 -9.83
CA GLY A 106 -8.83 11.77 -9.84
C GLY A 106 -8.54 10.39 -10.41
N SER A 107 -7.28 9.92 -10.37
CA SER A 107 -6.95 8.54 -10.75
C SER A 107 -7.61 7.51 -9.81
N VAL A 108 -7.71 6.25 -10.23
CA VAL A 108 -8.38 5.23 -9.39
C VAL A 108 -7.62 5.03 -8.09
N ILE A 109 -6.29 4.97 -8.13
CA ILE A 109 -5.46 4.79 -6.93
C ILE A 109 -5.42 6.03 -6.03
N GLU A 110 -5.46 7.23 -6.59
CA GLU A 110 -5.59 8.48 -5.83
C GLU A 110 -6.93 8.53 -5.11
N ASN A 111 -8.04 8.30 -5.83
CA ASN A 111 -9.36 8.27 -5.21
C ASN A 111 -9.44 7.19 -4.14
N PHE A 112 -8.86 6.00 -4.37
CA PHE A 112 -8.80 4.92 -3.39
C PHE A 112 -8.15 5.39 -2.08
N LEU A 113 -7.00 6.06 -2.18
CA LEU A 113 -6.29 6.66 -1.04
C LEU A 113 -7.09 7.78 -0.36
N ASP A 114 -7.68 8.70 -1.14
CA ASP A 114 -8.54 9.77 -0.63
C ASP A 114 -9.80 9.23 0.07
N GLY A 115 -10.21 8.02 -0.29
CA GLY A 115 -11.24 7.22 0.37
C GLY A 115 -10.89 6.75 1.79
N GLY A 116 -9.66 6.96 2.24
CA GLY A 116 -9.14 6.49 3.53
C GLY A 116 -8.52 5.09 3.48
N ASN A 117 -8.27 4.56 2.27
CA ASN A 117 -7.65 3.26 2.08
C ASN A 117 -6.11 3.33 2.09
N MET A 118 -5.46 2.16 2.08
CA MET A 118 -4.01 2.05 2.17
C MET A 118 -3.41 1.40 0.93
N VAL A 119 -2.27 1.93 0.48
CA VAL A 119 -1.41 1.27 -0.50
C VAL A 119 -0.08 0.90 0.15
N ILE A 120 0.30 -0.37 0.04
CA ILE A 120 1.62 -0.89 0.40
C ILE A 120 2.37 -1.14 -0.91
N ASN A 121 3.43 -0.36 -1.17
CA ASN A 121 4.27 -0.52 -2.35
C ASN A 121 5.60 -1.21 -1.98
N VAL A 122 5.90 -2.33 -2.63
CA VAL A 122 7.12 -3.12 -2.41
C VAL A 122 7.99 -3.12 -3.66
N GLY A 123 9.29 -2.89 -3.51
CA GLY A 123 10.22 -2.87 -4.63
C GLY A 123 10.66 -1.46 -4.96
N ASP A 124 10.29 -0.94 -6.13
CA ASP A 124 10.77 0.36 -6.62
C ASP A 124 9.86 1.54 -6.22
N TRP A 125 10.22 2.73 -6.69
CA TRP A 125 9.54 4.00 -6.52
C TRP A 125 8.03 3.91 -6.80
N PHE A 126 7.20 4.19 -5.78
CA PHE A 126 5.74 4.20 -5.89
C PHE A 126 5.24 5.10 -7.03
N GLY A 127 4.52 4.54 -8.00
CA GLY A 127 3.95 5.30 -9.12
C GLY A 127 4.91 5.59 -10.27
N TYR A 128 6.18 5.17 -10.22
CA TYR A 128 7.19 5.53 -11.23
C TYR A 128 6.98 4.87 -12.59
N VAL A 129 6.76 3.55 -12.61
CA VAL A 129 6.68 2.74 -13.84
C VAL A 129 5.74 1.56 -13.65
N SER A 130 5.29 1.00 -14.77
CA SER A 130 4.64 -0.30 -14.83
C SER A 130 5.37 -1.23 -15.79
N TYR A 131 5.26 -2.52 -15.52
CA TYR A 131 5.73 -3.60 -16.39
C TYR A 131 4.60 -4.50 -16.87
N GLU A 132 3.34 -4.10 -16.66
CA GLU A 132 2.16 -4.87 -17.06
C GLU A 132 2.28 -5.44 -18.48
N GLY A 133 1.90 -6.70 -18.69
CA GLY A 133 2.10 -7.39 -19.97
C GLY A 133 3.56 -7.74 -20.27
N GLY A 134 4.42 -7.79 -19.25
CA GLY A 134 5.78 -8.34 -19.31
C GLY A 134 6.87 -7.40 -19.85
N GLY A 135 6.60 -6.10 -19.97
CA GLY A 135 7.58 -5.16 -20.52
C GLY A 135 7.40 -3.74 -20.00
N ARG A 136 8.53 -3.03 -19.86
CA ARG A 136 8.59 -1.65 -19.34
C ARG A 136 7.65 -0.74 -20.14
N LYS A 137 6.78 -0.04 -19.44
CA LYS A 137 5.88 0.97 -20.03
C LYS A 137 6.51 2.35 -20.04
N ALA A 138 5.85 3.27 -20.72
CA ALA A 138 6.18 4.69 -20.61
C ALA A 138 6.16 5.09 -19.13
N GLU A 139 7.18 5.82 -18.69
CA GLU A 139 7.34 6.13 -17.28
C GLU A 139 6.44 7.30 -16.89
N ASN A 140 5.81 7.18 -15.73
CA ASN A 140 5.32 8.36 -15.02
C ASN A 140 6.51 9.15 -14.45
N GLY A 141 7.63 8.47 -14.19
CA GLY A 141 8.85 9.07 -13.71
C GLY A 141 8.69 9.63 -12.29
N PRO A 142 9.56 10.59 -11.91
CA PRO A 142 9.57 11.15 -10.56
C PRO A 142 8.26 11.83 -10.10
N SER A 143 7.39 12.21 -11.02
CA SER A 143 6.12 12.86 -10.71
C SER A 143 4.99 11.90 -10.33
N GLY A 144 5.11 10.60 -10.62
CA GLY A 144 4.03 9.64 -10.41
C GLY A 144 3.50 9.63 -8.96
N ALA A 145 4.41 9.48 -7.98
CA ALA A 145 4.07 9.55 -6.57
C ALA A 145 3.43 10.89 -6.17
N ALA A 146 4.00 11.99 -6.66
CA ALA A 146 3.54 13.34 -6.32
C ALA A 146 2.11 13.58 -6.83
N ASN A 147 1.81 13.16 -8.06
CA ASN A 147 0.47 13.27 -8.63
C ASN A 147 -0.53 12.38 -7.87
N ILE A 148 -0.21 11.10 -7.65
CA ILE A 148 -1.12 10.17 -6.95
C ILE A 148 -1.42 10.63 -5.52
N LEU A 149 -0.44 11.24 -4.83
CA LEU A 149 -0.59 11.71 -3.46
C LEU A 149 -1.05 13.17 -3.37
N ASN A 150 -1.24 13.88 -4.48
CA ASN A 150 -1.49 15.33 -4.47
C ASN A 150 -0.45 16.12 -3.64
N LEU A 151 0.83 15.74 -3.76
CA LEU A 151 1.97 16.36 -3.09
C LEU A 151 2.88 17.11 -4.08
N SER A 152 3.77 17.94 -3.56
CA SER A 152 4.84 18.55 -4.36
C SER A 152 5.76 17.49 -4.96
N SER A 153 6.34 17.82 -6.11
CA SER A 153 7.38 16.99 -6.74
C SER A 153 8.53 16.72 -5.77
N GLY A 154 9.12 15.52 -5.84
CA GLY A 154 10.29 15.17 -5.03
C GLY A 154 9.96 14.57 -3.67
N ILE A 155 8.74 14.05 -3.47
CA ILE A 155 8.39 13.23 -2.29
C ILE A 155 9.24 11.96 -2.17
N ILE A 156 9.78 11.46 -3.29
CA ILE A 156 10.77 10.38 -3.33
C ILE A 156 11.97 10.88 -4.13
N TYR A 157 13.19 10.48 -3.74
CA TYR A 157 14.41 10.83 -4.45
C TYR A 157 15.07 9.61 -5.06
N SER A 158 15.73 9.79 -6.21
CA SER A 158 16.70 8.82 -6.71
C SER A 158 18.01 9.04 -5.95
N ALA A 159 18.31 8.16 -5.01
CA ALA A 159 19.53 8.24 -4.21
C ALA A 159 20.05 6.83 -3.93
N ASP A 160 20.93 6.36 -4.82
CA ASP A 160 21.42 4.99 -4.78
C ASP A 160 22.30 4.74 -3.56
N ASN A 161 22.18 3.53 -2.99
CA ASN A 161 22.97 3.09 -1.84
C ASN A 161 22.88 4.00 -0.59
N THR A 162 21.76 4.69 -0.40
CA THR A 162 21.56 5.55 0.76
C THR A 162 21.42 4.69 2.01
N LYS A 163 22.35 4.82 2.96
CA LYS A 163 22.27 4.13 4.25
C LYS A 163 21.27 4.84 5.16
N MET A 164 20.22 4.13 5.53
CA MET A 164 19.16 4.57 6.44
C MET A 164 19.36 3.92 7.82
N THR A 165 19.17 4.68 8.90
CA THR A 165 19.42 4.19 10.26
C THR A 165 18.11 3.77 10.89
N THR A 166 18.00 2.51 11.29
CA THR A 166 16.75 1.99 11.85
C THR A 166 16.34 2.77 13.09
N THR A 167 15.13 3.33 13.07
CA THR A 167 14.57 4.13 14.17
C THR A 167 14.18 3.22 15.34
N PRO A 168 13.90 3.77 16.55
CA PRO A 168 13.33 2.97 17.64
C PRO A 168 12.03 2.25 17.26
N THR A 169 11.18 2.91 16.47
CA THR A 169 9.94 2.32 15.91
C THR A 169 10.27 1.16 14.96
N GLY A 170 11.26 1.34 14.08
CA GLY A 170 11.80 0.27 13.23
C GLY A 170 12.31 -0.93 14.03
N LYS A 171 13.12 -0.70 15.07
CA LYS A 171 13.63 -1.78 15.93
C LYS A 171 12.51 -2.54 16.64
N LYS A 172 11.42 -1.85 17.00
CA LYS A 172 10.26 -2.45 17.67
C LYS A 172 9.39 -3.28 16.73
N TYR A 173 9.05 -2.75 15.55
CA TYR A 173 8.04 -3.35 14.67
C TYR A 173 8.64 -4.10 13.47
N LEU A 174 9.85 -3.76 13.05
CA LEU A 174 10.58 -4.35 11.91
C LEU A 174 12.00 -4.79 12.32
N PRO A 175 12.16 -5.68 13.31
CA PRO A 175 13.48 -6.06 13.83
C PRO A 175 14.41 -6.70 12.77
N SER A 176 13.85 -7.19 11.64
CA SER A 176 14.62 -7.70 10.51
C SER A 176 15.47 -6.64 9.79
N LEU A 177 15.16 -5.34 9.95
CA LEU A 177 15.96 -4.23 9.44
C LEU A 177 17.32 -4.08 10.14
N LYS A 178 17.53 -4.75 11.28
CA LYS A 178 18.75 -4.61 12.11
C LYS A 178 19.00 -3.14 12.45
N ASP A 179 20.26 -2.70 12.49
CA ASP A 179 20.62 -1.32 12.81
C ASP A 179 20.55 -0.35 11.62
N SER A 180 20.57 -0.86 10.40
CA SER A 180 20.48 -0.03 9.19
C SER A 180 20.03 -0.83 7.97
N CYS A 181 19.37 -0.16 7.04
CA CYS A 181 19.08 -0.69 5.71
C CYS A 181 19.65 0.24 4.61
N ILE A 182 19.62 -0.26 3.37
CA ILE A 182 19.98 0.53 2.19
C ILE A 182 18.70 0.86 1.44
N SER A 183 18.51 2.14 1.14
CA SER A 183 17.44 2.61 0.26
C SER A 183 18.05 3.18 -1.02
N TYR A 184 17.37 2.93 -2.13
CA TYR A 184 17.62 3.58 -3.42
C TYR A 184 16.57 4.67 -3.70
N ARG A 185 15.49 4.69 -2.90
CA ARG A 185 14.28 5.50 -3.07
C ARG A 185 13.85 6.10 -1.72
N PRO A 186 14.70 6.89 -1.04
CA PRO A 186 14.33 7.47 0.24
C PRO A 186 13.15 8.46 0.09
N ILE A 187 12.28 8.48 1.10
CA ILE A 187 11.16 9.40 1.20
C ILE A 187 11.63 10.75 1.74
N ALA A 188 11.24 11.82 1.08
CA ALA A 188 11.47 13.19 1.49
C ALA A 188 10.43 13.63 2.52
N LEU A 189 10.68 13.40 3.82
CA LEU A 189 9.68 13.66 4.86
C LEU A 189 9.16 15.11 4.87
N ALA A 190 9.98 16.09 4.47
CA ALA A 190 9.58 17.49 4.38
C ALA A 190 8.54 17.79 3.27
N GLN A 191 8.36 16.87 2.32
CA GLN A 191 7.34 16.99 1.26
C GLN A 191 6.01 16.36 1.68
N VAL A 192 5.96 15.65 2.82
CA VAL A 192 4.70 15.17 3.39
C VAL A 192 4.03 16.33 4.09
N ILE A 193 3.03 16.90 3.44
CA ILE A 193 2.25 18.03 3.93
C ILE A 193 0.76 17.66 3.97
N SER A 194 -0.03 18.46 4.68
CA SER A 194 -1.49 18.30 4.76
C SER A 194 -2.12 18.09 3.37
N PRO A 195 -3.05 17.13 3.21
CA PRO A 195 -3.72 16.36 4.27
C PRO A 195 -2.92 15.15 4.79
N TRP A 196 -1.76 14.84 4.19
CA TRP A 196 -0.95 13.71 4.61
C TRP A 196 -0.18 13.98 5.90
N GLU A 197 0.04 12.91 6.66
CA GLU A 197 0.92 12.91 7.82
C GLU A 197 1.84 11.70 7.82
N VAL A 198 2.99 11.84 8.46
CA VAL A 198 3.93 10.73 8.66
C VAL A 198 3.49 9.95 9.90
N ALA A 199 2.76 8.85 9.70
CA ALA A 199 2.29 8.01 10.80
C ALA A 199 3.43 7.22 11.48
N ALA A 200 4.43 6.76 10.72
CA ALA A 200 5.59 6.04 11.25
C ALA A 200 6.80 6.14 10.30
N VAL A 201 8.00 6.18 10.89
CA VAL A 201 9.28 6.07 10.16
C VAL A 201 10.07 4.92 10.77
N PHE A 202 10.54 4.00 9.93
CA PHE A 202 11.22 2.78 10.39
C PHE A 202 12.74 2.80 10.16
N ALA A 203 13.25 3.60 9.22
CA ALA A 203 14.68 3.78 8.97
C ALA A 203 14.97 5.15 8.35
#